data_AF-A0A8T5PHH4-F1
#
_entry.id   AF-A0A8T5PHH4-F1
#
_cell.length_a   1.000
_cell.length_b   1.000
_cell.length_c   1.000
_cell.angle_alpha   90.00
_cell.angle_beta   90.00
_cell.angle_gamma   90.00
#
_symmetry.space_group_name_H-M   'P 1'
#
loop_
_entity.id
_entity.type
_entity.pdbx_description
1 polymer ?
#
loop_
_entity_poly.entity_id
_entity_poly.type
_entity_poly.pdbx_seq_one_letter_code
_entity_poly.pdbx_strand_id
1 'polypeptide(L)'
;MNVKQVSISSYSDISKLDDKTKIVHLRKFASKKLIKIIIQKCCNLQLITMPEKLYFKSRWIEKYGIAVSISKKGFGRQSMLEKMFLEKMAFSMKFKSIGIKNNEAML
;
A
#
# COMPACT_ATOMS: atom_id res chain seq x y z
N MET A 1 -15.12 -0.77 19.24
CA MET A 1 -15.96 -0.61 18.04
C MET A 1 -15.35 -1.40 16.90
N ASN A 2 -16.11 -2.29 16.26
CA ASN A 2 -15.62 -3.09 15.13
C ASN A 2 -15.58 -2.21 13.86
N VAL A 3 -14.41 -2.03 13.26
CA VAL A 3 -14.25 -1.19 12.06
C VAL A 3 -14.67 -1.99 10.85
N LYS A 4 -15.73 -1.55 10.14
CA LYS A 4 -16.19 -2.22 8.91
C LYS A 4 -15.20 -1.96 7.78
N GLN A 5 -14.64 -3.04 7.24
CA GLN A 5 -13.68 -3.02 6.13
C GLN A 5 -14.29 -3.76 4.94
N VAL A 6 -14.15 -3.21 3.74
CA VAL A 6 -14.69 -3.81 2.51
C VAL A 6 -13.60 -3.94 1.46
N SER A 7 -13.50 -5.12 0.87
CA SER A 7 -12.63 -5.36 -0.28
C SER A 7 -13.42 -5.28 -1.57
N ILE A 8 -12.95 -4.47 -2.52
CA ILE A 8 -13.56 -4.27 -3.84
C ILE A 8 -12.62 -4.80 -4.92
N SER A 9 -13.18 -5.63 -5.79
CA SER A 9 -12.52 -6.23 -6.94
C SER A 9 -13.21 -5.90 -8.27
N SER A 10 -14.50 -5.56 -8.23
CA SER A 10 -15.32 -5.19 -9.39
C SER A 10 -16.44 -4.22 -9.01
N TYR A 11 -17.17 -3.68 -10.00
CA TYR A 11 -18.34 -2.83 -9.75
C TYR A 11 -19.49 -3.54 -9.02
N SER A 12 -19.60 -4.86 -9.16
CA SER A 12 -20.59 -5.65 -8.41
C SER A 12 -20.37 -5.59 -6.90
N ASP A 13 -19.14 -5.32 -6.44
CA ASP A 13 -18.83 -5.19 -5.01
C ASP A 13 -19.31 -3.87 -4.40
N ILE A 14 -19.82 -2.91 -5.21
CA ILE A 14 -20.37 -1.64 -4.72
C ILE A 14 -21.59 -1.87 -3.81
N SER A 15 -22.31 -2.97 -3.97
CA SER A 15 -23.45 -3.33 -3.11
C SER A 15 -23.02 -3.63 -1.66
N LYS A 16 -21.74 -3.94 -1.42
CA LYS A 16 -21.17 -4.21 -0.10
C LYS A 16 -20.83 -2.92 0.66
N LEU A 17 -20.78 -1.79 -0.04
CA LEU A 17 -20.51 -0.48 0.53
C LEU A 17 -21.74 0.07 1.24
N ASP A 18 -21.47 0.74 2.35
CA ASP A 18 -22.46 1.24 3.29
C ASP A 18 -21.80 2.35 4.12
N ASP A 19 -22.58 3.25 4.73
CA ASP A 19 -22.09 4.46 5.41
C ASP A 19 -21.22 4.16 6.63
N LYS A 20 -21.33 2.94 7.16
CA LYS A 20 -20.51 2.43 8.28
C LYS A 20 -19.10 1.98 7.84
N THR A 21 -18.85 1.91 6.54
CA THR A 21 -17.57 1.44 5.99
C THR A 21 -16.50 2.51 6.16
N LYS A 22 -15.48 2.19 6.97
CA LYS A 22 -14.37 3.11 7.24
C LYS A 22 -13.12 2.81 6.42
N ILE A 23 -12.96 1.57 5.97
CA ILE A 23 -11.78 1.12 5.23
C ILE A 23 -12.20 0.39 3.96
N VAL A 24 -11.63 0.79 2.83
CA VAL A 24 -11.85 0.14 1.54
C VAL A 24 -10.53 -0.35 0.95
N HIS A 25 -10.46 -1.62 0.57
CA HIS A 25 -9.31 -2.21 -0.10
C HIS A 25 -9.62 -2.48 -1.58
N LEU A 26 -8.95 -1.76 -2.48
CA LEU A 26 -9.05 -1.97 -3.93
C LEU A 26 -8.06 -3.08 -4.34
N ARG A 27 -8.58 -4.28 -4.63
CA ARG A 27 -7.76 -5.47 -4.97
C ARG A 27 -7.34 -5.51 -6.44
N LYS A 28 -8.22 -5.11 -7.35
CA LYS A 28 -7.99 -5.14 -8.82
C LYS A 28 -8.14 -3.74 -9.39
N PHE A 29 -7.96 -3.61 -10.71
CA PHE A 29 -8.09 -2.34 -11.42
C PHE A 29 -9.37 -1.60 -11.02
N ALA A 30 -9.21 -0.39 -10.49
CA ALA A 30 -10.31 0.51 -10.19
C ALA A 30 -10.23 1.72 -11.10
N SER A 31 -11.38 2.13 -11.64
CA SER A 31 -11.48 3.32 -12.48
C SER A 31 -11.64 4.57 -11.61
N LYS A 32 -11.38 5.76 -12.16
CA LYS A 32 -11.72 7.03 -11.51
C LYS A 32 -13.21 7.12 -11.13
N LYS A 33 -14.09 6.55 -11.97
CA LYS A 33 -15.55 6.51 -11.73
C LYS A 33 -15.89 5.67 -10.50
N LEU A 34 -15.26 4.52 -10.33
CA LEU A 34 -15.46 3.65 -9.18
C LEU A 34 -15.06 4.34 -7.87
N ILE A 35 -13.93 5.06 -7.87
CA ILE A 35 -13.47 5.77 -6.67
C ILE A 35 -14.44 6.90 -6.29
N LYS A 36 -14.97 7.64 -7.26
CA LYS A 36 -16.00 8.65 -6.99
C LYS A 36 -17.23 8.04 -6.32
N ILE A 37 -17.70 6.90 -6.82
CA ILE A 37 -18.85 6.19 -6.23
C ILE A 37 -18.55 5.74 -4.79
N ILE A 38 -17.34 5.24 -4.54
CA ILE A 38 -16.92 4.84 -3.18
C ILE A 38 -16.98 6.03 -2.22
N ILE A 39 -16.43 7.17 -2.61
CA ILE A 39 -16.45 8.39 -1.79
C ILE A 39 -17.88 8.87 -1.56
N GLN A 40 -18.75 8.81 -2.57
CA GLN A 40 -20.16 9.20 -2.46
C GLN A 40 -20.97 8.28 -1.55
N LYS A 41 -20.69 6.98 -1.55
CA LYS A 41 -21.41 5.98 -0.75
C LYS A 41 -20.86 5.79 0.67
N CYS A 42 -19.68 6.31 0.96
CA CYS A 42 -19.00 6.09 2.24
C CYS A 42 -18.57 7.43 2.80
N CYS A 43 -19.51 8.17 3.40
CA CYS A 43 -19.26 9.50 3.96
C CYS A 43 -18.22 9.48 5.10
N ASN A 44 -18.06 8.35 5.79
CA ASN A 44 -17.13 8.17 6.91
C ASN A 44 -15.86 7.41 6.53
N LEU A 45 -15.49 7.42 5.25
CA LEU A 45 -14.32 6.70 4.76
C LEU A 45 -13.03 7.31 5.29
N GLN A 46 -12.26 6.52 6.04
CA GLN A 46 -11.01 6.96 6.65
C GLN A 46 -9.80 6.55 5.83
N LEU A 47 -9.84 5.35 5.24
CA LEU A 47 -8.69 4.76 4.55
C LEU A 47 -9.10 4.06 3.25
N ILE A 48 -8.40 4.36 2.16
CA ILE A 48 -8.45 3.57 0.93
C ILE A 48 -7.09 2.94 0.69
N THR A 49 -7.06 1.61 0.57
CA THR A 49 -5.88 0.90 0.06
C THR A 49 -5.99 0.72 -1.45
N MET A 50 -4.98 1.10 -2.20
CA MET A 50 -4.99 0.96 -3.67
C MET A 50 -3.62 0.62 -4.26
N PRO A 51 -3.57 0.08 -5.50
CA PRO A 51 -2.30 -0.17 -6.18
C PRO A 51 -1.56 1.13 -6.50
N GLU A 52 -0.23 1.11 -6.45
CA GLU A 52 0.63 2.27 -6.77
C GLU A 52 0.31 2.92 -8.12
N LYS A 53 0.12 2.12 -9.18
CA LYS A 53 -0.27 2.62 -10.52
C LYS A 53 -1.58 3.42 -10.50
N LEU A 54 -2.51 3.06 -9.62
CA LEU A 54 -3.79 3.75 -9.49
C LEU A 54 -3.67 5.01 -8.63
N TYR A 55 -2.85 4.94 -7.58
CA TYR A 55 -2.57 6.07 -6.71
C TYR A 55 -2.05 7.27 -7.49
N PHE A 56 -1.07 7.08 -8.39
CA PHE A 56 -0.55 8.16 -9.22
C PHE A 56 -1.65 8.86 -10.07
N LYS A 57 -2.65 8.11 -10.55
CA LYS A 57 -3.79 8.66 -11.30
C LYS A 57 -4.87 9.27 -10.41
N SER A 58 -4.81 9.01 -9.10
CA SER A 58 -5.90 9.30 -8.16
C SER A 58 -5.45 10.10 -6.93
N ARG A 59 -4.33 10.82 -7.01
CA ARG A 59 -3.84 11.71 -5.93
C ARG A 59 -4.87 12.73 -5.43
N TRP A 60 -5.85 13.06 -6.27
CA TRP A 60 -6.95 13.97 -5.91
C TRP A 60 -7.80 13.49 -4.72
N ILE A 61 -7.75 12.20 -4.35
CA ILE A 61 -8.48 11.63 -3.22
C ILE A 61 -8.04 12.25 -1.88
N GLU A 62 -6.75 12.60 -1.75
CA GLU A 62 -6.20 13.19 -0.51
C GLU A 62 -6.86 14.53 -0.17
N LYS A 63 -7.38 15.25 -1.18
CA LYS A 63 -8.13 16.51 -0.98
C LYS A 63 -9.43 16.33 -0.19
N TYR A 64 -9.95 15.10 -0.11
CA TYR A 64 -11.15 14.76 0.64
C TYR A 64 -10.85 14.38 2.11
N GLY A 65 -9.59 14.51 2.56
CA GLY A 65 -9.19 14.12 3.92
C GLY A 65 -9.14 12.61 4.15
N ILE A 66 -9.15 11.82 3.07
CA ILE A 66 -9.11 10.35 3.12
C ILE A 66 -7.65 9.90 3.08
N ALA A 67 -7.24 9.08 4.05
CA ALA A 67 -5.90 8.49 4.03
C ALA A 67 -5.79 7.46 2.91
N VAL A 68 -4.63 7.42 2.24
CA VAL A 68 -4.37 6.47 1.15
C VAL A 68 -3.22 5.56 1.50
N SER A 69 -3.48 4.25 1.54
CA SER A 69 -2.44 3.23 1.66
C SER A 69 -2.10 2.68 0.27
N ILE A 70 -0.82 2.70 -0.07
CA ILE A 70 -0.37 2.28 -1.39
C ILE A 70 0.16 0.86 -1.29
N SER A 71 -0.54 -0.06 -1.94
CA SER A 71 -0.02 -1.39 -2.22
C SER A 71 0.94 -1.32 -3.40
N LYS A 72 2.24 -1.30 -3.11
CA LYS A 72 3.27 -1.53 -4.13
C LYS A 72 3.21 -3.00 -4.53
N LYS A 73 3.24 -3.29 -5.83
CA LYS A 73 3.57 -4.64 -6.30
C LYS A 73 5.05 -4.88 -5.98
N GLY A 74 5.34 -5.20 -4.73
CA GLY A 74 6.62 -5.81 -4.36
C GLY A 74 6.69 -7.23 -4.93
N PHE A 75 7.89 -7.64 -5.34
CA PHE A 75 8.25 -8.93 -5.94
C PHE A 75 7.52 -10.13 -5.34
N GLY A 76 6.32 -10.44 -5.83
CA GLY A 76 5.55 -11.63 -5.47
C GLY A 76 5.61 -12.02 -3.99
N ARG A 77 5.57 -13.33 -3.74
CA ARG A 77 6.03 -13.91 -2.48
C ARG A 77 7.51 -14.21 -2.74
N GLN A 78 8.43 -13.51 -2.08
CA GLN A 78 9.85 -13.81 -2.21
C GLN A 78 10.09 -15.28 -1.90
N SER A 79 10.75 -15.97 -2.82
CA SER A 79 11.23 -17.33 -2.59
C SER A 79 12.20 -17.34 -1.41
N MET A 80 12.33 -18.50 -0.75
CA MET A 80 13.28 -18.65 0.36
C MET A 80 14.72 -18.31 -0.05
N LEU A 81 15.07 -18.62 -1.31
CA LEU A 81 16.36 -18.26 -1.92
C LEU A 81 16.54 -16.75 -2.05
N GLU A 82 15.53 -16.02 -2.54
CA GLU A 82 15.60 -14.55 -2.63
C GLU A 82 15.75 -13.91 -1.25
N LYS A 83 15.07 -14.46 -0.22
CA LYS A 83 15.26 -14.00 1.17
C LYS A 83 16.68 -14.22 1.66
N MET A 84 17.23 -15.41 1.46
CA MET A 84 18.60 -15.73 1.85
C MET A 84 19.63 -14.86 1.11
N PHE A 85 19.38 -14.55 -0.17
CA PHE A 85 20.28 -13.72 -0.97
C PHE A 85 20.27 -12.25 -0.52
N LEU A 86 19.07 -11.71 -0.24
CA LEU A 86 18.92 -10.34 0.28
C LEU A 86 19.48 -10.20 1.70
N GLU A 87 19.30 -11.21 2.57
CA GLU A 87 19.91 -11.24 3.90
C GLU A 87 21.44 -11.27 3.82
N LYS A 88 22.02 -12.11 2.94
CA LYS A 88 23.47 -12.14 2.71
C LYS A 88 24.00 -10.83 2.14
N MET A 89 23.30 -10.20 1.21
CA MET A 89 23.69 -8.89 0.66
C MET A 89 23.60 -7.78 1.70
N ALA A 90 22.54 -7.73 2.51
CA ALA A 90 22.39 -6.77 3.60
C ALA A 90 23.47 -6.95 4.68
N PHE A 91 23.83 -8.20 5.00
CA PHE A 91 24.93 -8.53 5.89
C PHE A 91 26.27 -8.05 5.31
N SER A 92 26.57 -8.36 4.05
CA SER A 92 27.79 -7.92 3.37
C SER A 92 27.95 -6.39 3.33
N MET A 93 26.86 -5.64 3.09
CA MET A 93 26.91 -4.17 3.12
C MET A 93 27.13 -3.62 4.54
N LYS A 94 26.53 -4.22 5.58
CA LYS A 94 26.80 -3.85 6.97
C LYS A 94 28.28 -4.03 7.31
N PHE A 95 28.89 -5.14 6.93
CA PHE A 95 30.31 -5.38 7.20
C PHE A 95 31.24 -4.44 6.43
N LYS A 96 30.93 -4.12 5.16
CA LYS A 96 31.67 -3.09 4.42
C LYS A 96 31.58 -1.73 5.11
N SER A 97 30.40 -1.33 5.61
CA SER A 97 30.23 -0.05 6.30
C SER A 97 30.96 0.04 7.64
N ILE A 98 31.11 -1.09 8.36
CA ILE A 98 31.88 -1.17 9.61
C ILE A 98 33.39 -1.13 9.33
N GLY A 99 33.84 -1.84 8.28
CA GLY A 99 35.25 -1.83 7.87
C GLY A 99 35.76 -0.46 7.42
N ILE A 100 34.90 0.37 6.80
CA ILE A 100 35.27 1.73 6.38
C ILE A 100 35.40 2.68 7.58
N LYS A 101 34.47 2.61 8.55
CA LYS A 101 34.52 3.46 9.75
C LYS A 101 35.74 3.18 10.64
N ASN A 102 36.20 1.94 10.69
CA ASN A 102 37.38 1.60 11.50
C ASN A 102 38.70 2.03 10.84
N ASN A 103 38.74 2.22 9.51
CA ASN A 103 39.92 2.72 8.82
C ASN A 103 40.04 4.26 8.83
N GLU A 104 38.94 5.00 8.95
CA GLU A 104 38.98 6.47 9.10
C GLU A 104 39.37 6.91 10.53
N ALA A 105 39.27 6.03 11.52
CA ALA A 105 39.66 6.31 12.91
C ALA A 105 41.15 6.04 13.22
N MET A 106 41.94 5.61 12.23
CA MET A 106 43.36 5.27 12.37
C MET A 106 44.30 6.05 11.43
N LEU A 107 43.86 7.19 10.88
CA LEU A 107 44.71 8.14 10.15
C LEU A 107 44.72 9.50 10.83
#